data_AF-A0A845DXN8-F1
#
_entry.id   AF-A0A845DXN8-F1
#
_cell.length_a   1.000
_cell.length_b   1.000
_cell.length_c   1.000
_cell.angle_alpha   90.00
_cell.angle_beta   90.00
_cell.angle_gamma   90.00
#
_symmetry.space_group_name_H-M   'P 1'
#
loop_
_entity.id
_entity.type
_entity.pdbx_description
1 polymer ?
#
loop_
_entity_poly.entity_id
_entity_poly.type
_entity_poly.pdbx_seq_one_letter_code
_entity_poly.pdbx_strand_id
1 'polypeptide(L)'
;MLELLMLIITAVLVAGYIYTIYKKRKNLKEDYGWKSYVTPGAFVVAPGVAVFSYLFEFGGIFTWFILGICFITGAMFTKYLPEPKEG
;
A
#
# COMPACT_ATOMS: atom_id res chain seq x y z
N MET A 1 -16.69 -18.13 -6.76
CA MET A 1 -17.34 -17.56 -5.55
C MET A 1 -16.29 -17.01 -4.58
N LEU A 2 -15.38 -17.84 -4.05
CA LEU A 2 -14.33 -17.41 -3.11
C LEU A 2 -13.37 -16.37 -3.71
N GLU A 3 -12.91 -16.59 -4.94
CA GLU A 3 -11.94 -15.73 -5.62
C GLU A 3 -12.48 -14.32 -5.87
N LEU A 4 -13.72 -14.24 -6.35
CA LEU A 4 -14.43 -12.98 -6.58
C LEU A 4 -14.61 -12.22 -5.26
N LEU A 5 -14.93 -12.93 -4.18
CA LEU A 5 -15.00 -12.36 -2.83
C LEU A 5 -13.64 -11.84 -2.35
N MET A 6 -12.54 -12.57 -2.59
CA MET A 6 -11.19 -12.09 -2.25
C MET A 6 -10.82 -10.82 -3.03
N LEU A 7 -11.11 -10.77 -4.33
CA LEU A 7 -10.88 -9.57 -5.14
C LEU A 7 -11.66 -8.36 -4.62
N ILE A 8 -12.94 -8.53 -4.27
CA ILE A 8 -13.77 -7.47 -3.70
C ILE A 8 -13.18 -7.00 -2.36
N ILE A 9 -12.82 -7.91 -1.47
CA ILE A 9 -12.25 -7.57 -0.16
C ILE A 9 -10.94 -6.80 -0.34
N THR A 10 -10.04 -7.27 -1.21
CA THR A 10 -8.78 -6.56 -1.49
C THR A 10 -9.05 -5.15 -2.02
N ALA A 11 -9.99 -4.99 -2.95
CA ALA A 11 -10.37 -3.67 -3.48
C ALA A 11 -10.91 -2.74 -2.38
N VAL A 12 -11.78 -3.23 -1.50
CA VAL A 12 -12.34 -2.46 -0.37
C VAL A 12 -11.24 -2.08 0.61
N LEU A 13 -10.32 -2.99 0.95
CA LEU A 13 -9.20 -2.72 1.85
C LEU A 13 -8.25 -1.67 1.28
N VAL A 14 -7.89 -1.78 -0.01
CA VAL A 14 -7.02 -0.80 -0.68
C VAL A 14 -7.70 0.57 -0.73
N ALA A 15 -8.98 0.64 -1.11
CA ALA A 15 -9.74 1.88 -1.13
C ALA A 15 -9.86 2.51 0.28
N GLY A 16 -10.16 1.69 1.30
CA GLY A 16 -10.23 2.14 2.69
C GLY A 16 -8.89 2.64 3.22
N TYR A 17 -7.80 1.98 2.84
CA TYR A 17 -6.44 2.40 3.18
C TYR A 17 -6.09 3.75 2.54
N ILE A 18 -6.36 3.91 1.23
CA ILE A 18 -6.17 5.20 0.52
C ILE A 18 -6.99 6.30 1.17
N TYR A 19 -8.26 6.05 1.47
CA TYR A 19 -9.12 7.01 2.15
C TYR A 19 -8.56 7.41 3.53
N THR A 20 -8.08 6.43 4.30
CA THR A 20 -7.49 6.66 5.62
C THR A 20 -6.23 7.52 5.53
N ILE A 21 -5.36 7.26 4.56
CA ILE A 21 -4.18 8.07 4.31
C ILE A 21 -4.59 9.50 3.94
N TYR A 22 -5.52 9.66 3.00
CA TYR A 22 -5.98 10.97 2.56
C TYR A 22 -6.58 11.77 3.72
N LYS A 23 -7.43 11.14 4.53
CA LYS A 23 -8.04 11.76 5.72
C LYS A 23 -6.98 12.12 6.76
N LYS A 24 -6.07 11.21 7.10
CA LYS A 24 -5.00 11.49 8.08
C LYS A 24 -4.12 12.63 7.58
N ARG A 25 -3.70 12.60 6.31
CA ARG A 25 -2.81 13.62 5.73
C ARG A 25 -3.47 14.99 5.58
N LYS A 26 -4.76 15.07 5.27
CA LYS A 26 -5.48 16.36 5.28
C LYS A 26 -5.51 17.03 6.65
N ASN A 27 -5.42 16.25 7.73
CA ASN A 27 -5.38 16.76 9.11
C ASN A 27 -3.95 17.04 9.62
N LEU A 28 -2.92 16.71 8.85
CA LEU A 28 -1.55 17.04 9.18
C LEU A 28 -1.29 18.50 8.77
N LYS A 29 -0.85 19.30 9.74
CA LYS A 29 -0.51 20.73 9.54
C LYS A 29 0.91 20.94 9.01
N GLU A 30 1.72 19.89 8.91
CA GLU A 30 3.10 19.94 8.45
C GLU A 30 3.26 19.39 7.04
N ASP A 31 4.14 20.03 6.26
CA ASP A 31 4.61 19.54 4.96
C ASP A 31 5.54 18.34 5.17
N TYR A 32 4.95 17.15 5.32
CA TYR A 32 5.71 15.91 5.24
C TYR A 32 6.16 15.71 3.80
N GLY A 33 7.47 15.80 3.56
CA GLY A 33 8.05 15.69 2.22
C GLY A 33 7.70 14.37 1.51
N TRP A 34 7.88 14.36 0.18
CA TRP A 34 7.52 13.25 -0.72
C TRP A 34 7.97 11.85 -0.26
N LYS A 35 9.08 11.74 0.48
CA LYS A 35 9.59 10.49 1.06
C LYS A 35 8.57 9.81 1.99
N SER A 36 7.72 10.59 2.65
CA SER A 36 6.65 10.09 3.51
C SER A 36 5.59 9.28 2.74
N TYR A 37 5.41 9.55 1.45
CA TYR A 37 4.43 8.87 0.59
C TYR A 37 4.93 7.53 0.05
N VAL A 38 6.22 7.23 0.20
CA VAL A 38 6.82 6.00 -0.33
C VAL A 38 6.26 4.77 0.39
N THR A 39 6.18 4.78 1.72
CA THR A 39 5.63 3.65 2.48
C THR A 39 4.15 3.40 2.17
N PRO A 40 3.25 4.40 2.28
CA PRO A 40 1.85 4.21 1.89
C PRO A 40 1.68 3.78 0.43
N GLY A 41 2.47 4.35 -0.47
CA GLY A 41 2.47 3.98 -1.89
C GLY A 41 2.86 2.51 -2.09
N ALA A 42 3.91 2.04 -1.44
CA ALA A 42 4.34 0.64 -1.53
C ALA A 42 3.26 -0.33 -1.03
N PHE A 43 2.54 0.01 0.04
CA PHE A 43 1.43 -0.80 0.57
C PHE A 43 0.15 -0.74 -0.28
N VAL A 44 0.00 0.26 -1.16
CA VAL A 44 -1.06 0.28 -2.18
C VAL A 44 -0.65 -0.50 -3.43
N VAL A 45 0.60 -0.37 -3.86
CA VAL A 45 1.12 -1.01 -5.07
C VAL A 45 1.23 -2.52 -4.89
N ALA A 46 1.71 -3.00 -3.75
CA ALA A 46 1.88 -4.43 -3.48
C ALA A 46 0.59 -5.28 -3.71
N PRO A 47 -0.56 -4.98 -3.08
CA PRO A 47 -1.80 -5.71 -3.35
C PRO A 47 -2.28 -5.54 -4.79
N GLY A 48 -2.04 -4.39 -5.43
CA GLY A 48 -2.34 -4.19 -6.85
C GLY A 48 -1.55 -5.12 -7.76
N VAL A 49 -0.25 -5.30 -7.49
CA VAL A 49 0.63 -6.24 -8.20
C VAL A 49 0.20 -7.68 -7.95
N ALA A 50 -0.19 -8.03 -6.73
CA ALA A 50 -0.70 -9.36 -6.41
C ALA A 50 -2.01 -9.67 -7.16
N VAL A 51 -2.95 -8.73 -7.21
CA VAL A 51 -4.21 -8.87 -7.98
C VAL A 51 -3.93 -8.95 -9.47
N PHE A 52 -3.04 -8.11 -10.01
CA PHE A 52 -2.66 -8.16 -11.42
C PHE A 52 -2.05 -9.52 -11.77
N SER A 53 -1.13 -9.99 -10.94
CA SER A 53 -0.51 -11.30 -11.10
C SER A 53 -1.52 -12.44 -11.10
N TYR A 54 -2.54 -12.34 -10.25
CA TYR A 54 -3.65 -13.29 -10.22
C TYR A 54 -4.51 -13.22 -11.50
N LEU A 55 -4.88 -12.02 -11.97
CA LEU A 55 -5.75 -11.84 -13.14
C LEU A 55 -5.11 -12.27 -14.47
N PHE A 56 -3.80 -12.07 -14.62
CA PHE A 56 -3.08 -12.38 -15.85
C PHE A 56 -2.40 -13.76 -15.82
N GLU A 57 -2.59 -14.52 -14.74
CA GLU A 57 -1.87 -15.77 -14.44
C GLU A 57 -0.34 -15.63 -14.56
N PHE A 58 0.15 -14.38 -14.52
CA PHE A 58 1.54 -14.01 -14.66
C PHE A 58 2.07 -13.79 -13.26
N GLY A 59 2.41 -14.90 -12.60
CA GLY A 59 2.58 -14.93 -11.16
C GLY A 59 3.52 -16.00 -10.67
N GLY A 60 4.81 -15.70 -10.76
CA GLY A 60 5.85 -16.55 -10.20
C GLY A 60 6.89 -15.71 -9.49
N ILE A 61 8.15 -16.00 -9.77
CA ILE A 61 9.29 -15.35 -9.14
C ILE A 61 9.30 -13.83 -9.35
N PHE A 62 8.81 -13.34 -10.50
CA PHE A 62 8.76 -11.90 -10.81
C PHE A 62 7.84 -11.12 -9.87
N THR A 63 6.60 -11.58 -9.69
CA THR A 63 5.65 -10.98 -8.73
C THR A 63 6.23 -11.03 -7.32
N TRP A 64 6.85 -12.15 -6.94
CA TRP A 64 7.48 -12.30 -5.64
C TRP A 64 8.61 -11.29 -5.40
N PHE A 65 9.49 -11.07 -6.40
CA PHE A 65 10.52 -10.04 -6.33
C PHE A 65 9.95 -8.63 -6.22
N ILE A 66 8.92 -8.30 -7.01
CA ILE A 66 8.27 -6.97 -6.96
C ILE A 66 7.66 -6.74 -5.56
N LEU A 67 6.95 -7.73 -5.03
CA LEU A 67 6.39 -7.66 -3.68
C LEU A 67 7.49 -7.50 -2.63
N GLY A 68 8.58 -8.26 -2.74
CA GLY A 68 9.75 -8.13 -1.87
C GLY A 68 10.33 -6.72 -1.88
N ILE A 69 10.52 -6.13 -3.07
CA ILE A 69 11.00 -4.75 -3.22
C ILE A 69 9.99 -3.76 -2.61
N CYS A 70 8.68 -3.93 -2.84
CA CYS A 70 7.65 -3.09 -2.22
C CYS A 70 7.72 -3.14 -0.70
N PHE A 71 7.82 -4.33 -0.10
CA PHE A 71 7.86 -4.47 1.36
C PHE A 71 9.16 -3.93 1.96
N ILE A 72 10.32 -4.20 1.35
CA ILE A 72 11.61 -3.66 1.80
C ILE A 72 11.59 -2.13 1.71
N THR A 73 11.16 -1.58 0.58
CA THR A 73 11.07 -0.13 0.38
C THR A 73 10.09 0.49 1.37
N GLY A 74 8.93 -0.14 1.56
CA GLY A 74 7.93 0.28 2.54
C GLY A 74 8.50 0.34 3.95
N ALA A 75 9.21 -0.72 4.38
CA ALA A 75 9.84 -0.83 5.68
C ALA A 75 10.94 0.22 5.89
N MET A 76 11.81 0.43 4.91
CA MET A 76 12.92 1.38 4.99
C MET A 76 12.46 2.85 5.10
N PHE A 77 11.29 3.16 4.53
CA PHE A 77 10.73 4.51 4.54
C PHE A 77 9.72 4.76 5.67
N THR A 78 9.45 3.77 6.53
CA THR A 78 8.57 3.93 7.71
C THR A 78 9.00 5.08 8.61
N LYS A 79 10.31 5.32 8.74
CA LYS A 79 10.88 6.45 9.50
C LYS A 79 10.49 7.84 9.00
N TYR A 80 9.93 7.94 7.78
CA TYR A 80 9.43 9.19 7.21
C TYR A 80 7.91 9.32 7.33
N LEU A 81 7.23 8.35 7.95
CA LEU A 81 5.82 8.47 8.26
C LEU A 81 5.61 9.57 9.31
N PRO A 82 4.52 10.33 9.21
CA PRO A 82 4.20 11.35 10.21
C PRO A 82 4.04 10.68 11.58
N GLU A 83 4.74 11.22 12.57
CA GLU A 83 4.61 10.75 13.95
C GLU A 83 3.15 10.92 14.38
N PRO A 84 2.54 9.90 15.03
CA PRO A 84 1.27 10.10 15.66
C PRO A 84 1.46 11.19 16.72
N LYS A 85 0.76 12.32 16.57
CA LYS A 85 0.60 13.24 17.70
C LYS A 85 0.00 12.42 18.82
N GLU A 86 0.74 12.26 19.91
CA GLU A 86 0.22 11.68 21.15
C GLU A 86 -1.12 12.39 21.44
N GLY A 87 -2.19 11.60 21.45
CA GLY A 87 -3.53 12.07 21.76
C GLY A 87 -3.71 12.17 23.26
#